data_AF-A0A256FML6-F1
#
_entry.id   AF-A0A256FML6-F1
#
_cell.length_a   1.000
_cell.length_b   1.000
_cell.length_c   1.000
_cell.angle_alpha   90.00
_cell.angle_beta   90.00
_cell.angle_gamma   90.00
#
_symmetry.space_group_name_H-M   'P 1'
#
loop_
_entity.id
_entity.type
_entity.pdbx_description
1 polymer ?
#
loop_
_entity_poly.entity_id
_entity_poly.type
_entity_poly.pdbx_seq_one_letter_code
_entity_poly.pdbx_strand_id
1 'polypeptide(L)' 'MEYYNNQRYHESLKNVTPTDVYFGRDKAILRERDKIKKLTIHQRRLQHKKQAA' A
#
# COMPACT_ATOMS: atom_id res chain seq x y z
N MET A 1 14.30 7.57 -19.13
CA MET A 1 14.72 7.57 -17.71
C MET A 1 13.56 7.91 -16.77
N GLU A 2 12.71 8.88 -17.10
CA GLU A 2 11.63 9.32 -16.21
C GLU A 2 10.57 8.24 -15.90
N TYR A 3 10.16 7.46 -16.91
CA TYR A 3 9.16 6.39 -16.74
C TYR A 3 9.58 5.32 -15.72
N TYR A 4 10.83 4.84 -15.79
CA TYR A 4 11.29 3.75 -14.93
C TYR A 4 11.40 4.17 -13.46
N ASN A 5 11.80 5.42 -13.22
CA ASN A 5 12.08 5.93 -11.88
C ASN A 5 10.83 6.48 -11.19
N ASN A 6 9.97 7.20 -11.92
CA ASN A 6 8.86 7.93 -11.32
C ASN A 6 7.51 7.24 -11.49
N GLN A 7 7.33 6.42 -12.52
CA GLN A 7 6.00 5.96 -12.94
C GLN A 7 5.82 4.45 -12.82
N ARG A 8 6.91 3.68 -12.80
CA ARG A 8 6.85 2.22 -12.69
C ARG A 8 6.97 1.77 -11.23
N TYR A 9 5.98 1.01 -10.78
CA TYR A 9 6.07 0.25 -9.53
C TYR A 9 6.85 -1.04 -9.76
N HIS A 10 7.73 -1.40 -8.81
CA HIS A 10 8.52 -2.63 -8.91
C HIS A 10 8.19 -3.58 -7.77
N GLU A 11 7.92 -4.84 -8.11
CA GLU A 11 7.55 -5.88 -7.16
C GLU A 11 8.68 -6.17 -6.16
N SER A 12 9.94 -6.17 -6.63
CA SER A 12 11.12 -6.30 -5.78
C SER A 12 11.23 -5.21 -4.72
N LEU A 13 10.64 -4.04 -4.97
CA LEU A 13 10.56 -2.91 -4.03
C LEU A 13 9.23 -2.89 -3.26
N LYS A 14 8.48 -3.99 -3.24
CA LYS A 14 7.14 -4.04 -2.64
C LYS A 14 6.15 -3.06 -3.27
N ASN A 15 6.24 -2.90 -4.60
CA ASN A 15 5.38 -2.03 -5.40
C ASN A 15 5.44 -0.55 -4.96
N VAL A 16 6.65 -0.05 -4.73
CA VAL A 16 6.93 1.40 -4.70
C VAL A 16 7.78 1.77 -5.92
N THR A 17 7.88 3.06 -6.22
CA THR A 17 8.69 3.54 -7.33
C THR A 17 10.17 3.62 -6.92
N PRO A 18 11.14 3.49 -7.84
CA PRO A 18 12.55 3.66 -7.51
C PRO A 18 12.84 5.04 -6.94
N THR A 19 12.13 6.07 -7.40
CA THR A 19 12.22 7.43 -6.86
C THR A 19 11.84 7.51 -5.39
N ASP A 20 10.76 6.83 -4.98
CA ASP A 20 10.37 6.80 -3.56
C ASP A 20 11.40 6.07 -2.69
N VAL A 21 12.06 5.03 -3.21
CA VAL A 21 13.17 4.36 -2.54
C VAL A 21 14.38 5.29 -2.43
N TYR A 22 14.76 5.93 -3.54
CA TYR A 22 15.88 6.86 -3.59
C TYR A 22 15.72 8.02 -2.60
N PHE A 23 14.52 8.60 -2.51
CA PHE A 23 14.20 9.66 -1.56
C PHE A 23 13.80 9.15 -0.15
N GLY A 24 13.87 7.84 0.11
CA GLY A 24 13.61 7.24 1.42
C GLY A 24 12.15 7.35 1.92
N ARG A 25 11.18 7.55 1.02
CA ARG A 25 9.74 7.66 1.32
C ARG A 25 9.05 6.30 1.39
N ASP A 26 9.68 5.26 0.86
CA ASP A 26 9.19 3.88 0.77
C ASP A 26 8.60 3.38 2.10
N LYS A 27 9.30 3.57 3.23
CA LYS A 27 8.87 3.10 4.55
C LYS A 27 7.56 3.76 5.00
N ALA A 28 7.39 5.05 4.71
CA ALA A 28 6.18 5.79 5.08
C ALA A 28 4.99 5.29 4.26
N ILE A 29 5.18 5.12 2.94
CA ILE A 29 4.16 4.58 2.02
C ILE A 29 3.71 3.19 2.46
N LEU A 30 4.65 2.29 2.76
CA LEU A 30 4.34 0.93 3.18
C LEU A 30 3.61 0.87 4.53
N ARG A 31 4.00 1.73 5.48
CA ARG A 31 3.34 1.82 6.79
C ARG A 31 1.88 2.27 6.64
N GLU A 32 1.63 3.26 5.80
CA GLU A 32 0.27 3.77 5.58
C GLU A 32 -0.62 2.73 4.87
N ARG A 33 -0.07 2.03 3.87
CA ARG A 33 -0.77 0.93 3.20
C ARG A 33 -1.16 -0.19 4.17
N ASP A 34 -0.28 -0.58 5.10
CA ASP A 34 -0.59 -1.60 6.10
C ASP A 34 -1.73 -1.18 7.04
N LYS A 35 -1.74 0.08 7.50
CA LYS A 35 -2.85 0.62 8.30
C LYS A 35 -4.17 0.57 7.55
N ILE A 36 -4.20 1.05 6.31
CA ILE A 36 -5.40 1.04 5.47
C ILE A 36 -5.88 -0.40 5.26
N LYS A 37 -4.98 -1.33 4.94
CA LYS A 37 -5.33 -2.75 4.76
C LYS A 37 -5.99 -3.34 6.01
N LYS A 38 -5.44 -3.08 7.20
CA LYS A 38 -6.02 -3.52 8.48
C LYS A 38 -7.41 -2.93 8.71
N LEU A 39 -7.58 -1.63 8.48
CA LEU A 39 -8.86 -0.94 8.64
C LEU A 39 -9.92 -1.52 7.69
N THR A 40 -9.58 -1.69 6.41
CA THR A 40 -10.51 -2.22 5.40
C THR A 40 -10.93 -3.65 5.71
N ILE A 41 -10.00 -4.51 6.15
CA ILE A 41 -10.33 -5.90 6.56
C ILE A 41 -11.25 -5.89 7.79
N HIS A 42 -10.99 -5.03 8.76
CA HIS A 42 -11.83 -4.92 9.95
C HIS A 42 -13.26 -4.47 9.60
N GLN A 43 -13.40 -3.40 8.81
CA GLN A 43 -14.70 -2.91 8.32
C GLN A 43 -15.46 -3.99 7.55
N ARG A 44 -14.78 -4.71 6.66
CA ARG A 44 -15.37 -5.85 5.94
C ARG A 44 -15.91 -6.88 6.93
N ARG A 45 -15.12 -7.31 7.93
CA ARG A 45 -15.59 -8.28 8.94
C ARG A 45 -16.82 -7.80 9.70
N LEU A 46 -16.91 -6.52 10.05
CA LEU A 46 -18.08 -5.95 10.72
C LEU A 46 -19.32 -5.99 9.81
N GLN A 47 -19.18 -5.60 8.55
CA GLN A 47 -20.28 -5.64 7.58
C GLN A 47 -20.79 -7.07 7.37
N HIS A 48 -19.90 -8.04 7.22
CA HIS A 48 -20.27 -9.45 7.12
C HIS A 48 -21.02 -9.95 8.35
N LYS A 49 -20.57 -9.60 9.57
CA LYS A 49 -21.29 -9.95 10.80
C LYS A 49 -22.69 -9.34 10.86
N LYS A 50 -22.84 -8.08 10.42
CA LYS A 50 -24.14 -7.39 10.37
C LYS A 50 -25.11 -8.04 9.36
N GLN A 51 -24.60 -8.57 8.25
CA GLN A 51 -25.42 -9.26 7.25
C GLN A 51 -25.83 -10.67 7.66
N ALA A 52 -25.07 -11.31 8.55
CA ALA A 52 -25.34 -12.66 9.04
C ALA A 52 -26.27 -12.71 10.28
N ALA A 53 -26.70 -11.54 10.79
CA ALA A 53 -27.68 -11.38 11.86
C ALA A 53 -29.04 -11.03 11.26
#